data_AF-E9N3C8-F1
#
_entry.id   AF-E9N3C8-F1
#
_cell.length_a   1.000
_cell.length_b   1.000
_cell.length_c   1.000
_cell.angle_alpha   90.00
_cell.angle_beta   90.00
_cell.angle_gamma   90.00
#
_symmetry.space_group_name_H-M   'P 1'
#
loop_
_entity.id
_entity.type
_entity.pdbx_description
1 polymer ?
#
loop_
_entity_poly.entity_id
_entity_poly.type
_entity_poly.pdbx_seq_one_letter_code
_entity_poly.pdbx_strand_id
1 'polypeptide(L)'
;GRTSIYDLCLAIQFIPQEFANLQVSREEFLCMKAIILLNTVPLEGLKSQAAFEEMRQNYIHELTKAIHIKEKGMVASSQRFYRLTKLMDVMHEIVKKVNLFCLSTYIQADAMSVEFPEMMSEVIASQLPKVLAGMVRPLLFHTK
;
A
#
# COMPACT_ATOMS: atom_id res chain seq x y z
N GLY A 1 -5.54 0.28 29.12
CA GLY A 1 -6.38 0.72 27.98
C GLY A 1 -5.93 -0.02 26.76
N ARG A 2 -6.85 -0.42 25.85
CA ARG A 2 -6.50 -1.16 24.62
C ARG A 2 -5.29 -0.49 23.95
N THR A 3 -4.20 -1.24 23.82
CA THR A 3 -2.94 -0.75 23.26
C THR A 3 -3.15 -0.44 21.78
N SER A 4 -2.65 0.70 21.31
CA SER A 4 -2.76 1.18 19.93
C SER A 4 -2.31 0.16 18.87
N ILE A 5 -1.45 -0.80 19.26
CA ILE A 5 -1.00 -1.90 18.42
C ILE A 5 -2.08 -2.97 18.17
N TYR A 6 -3.00 -3.19 19.11
CA TYR A 6 -4.07 -4.20 18.96
C TYR A 6 -5.04 -3.82 17.83
N ASP A 7 -5.51 -2.57 17.82
CA ASP A 7 -6.38 -2.06 16.76
C ASP A 7 -5.67 -2.03 15.41
N LEU A 8 -4.35 -1.77 15.41
CA LEU A 8 -3.51 -1.86 14.21
C LEU A 8 -3.41 -3.29 13.69
N CYS A 9 -3.21 -4.27 14.56
CA CYS A 9 -3.19 -5.69 14.19
C CYS A 9 -4.52 -6.13 13.58
N LEU A 10 -5.66 -5.73 14.16
CA LEU A 10 -6.98 -6.00 13.58
C LEU A 10 -7.14 -5.36 12.19
N ALA A 11 -6.68 -4.12 12.02
CA ALA A 11 -6.70 -3.45 10.72
C ALA A 11 -5.80 -4.17 9.69
N ILE A 12 -4.63 -4.65 10.08
CA ILE A 12 -3.73 -5.42 9.19
C ILE A 12 -4.34 -6.77 8.82
N GLN A 13 -5.02 -7.44 9.75
CA GLN A 13 -5.68 -8.73 9.52
C GLN A 13 -6.81 -8.66 8.47
N PHE A 14 -7.39 -7.49 8.24
CA PHE A 14 -8.35 -7.27 7.17
C PHE A 14 -7.80 -7.62 5.78
N ILE A 15 -6.52 -7.32 5.52
CA ILE A 15 -5.89 -7.53 4.20
C ILE A 15 -5.86 -9.02 3.79
N PRO A 16 -5.31 -9.96 4.60
CA PRO A 16 -5.31 -11.37 4.23
C PRO A 16 -6.72 -11.97 4.20
N GLN A 17 -7.66 -11.47 5.02
CA GLN A 17 -9.07 -11.88 4.94
C GLN A 17 -9.68 -11.51 3.59
N GLU A 18 -9.46 -10.28 3.12
CA GLU A 18 -9.95 -9.85 1.80
C GLU A 18 -9.27 -10.58 0.66
N PHE A 19 -7.98 -10.91 0.78
CA PHE A 19 -7.31 -11.77 -0.20
C PHE A 19 -7.96 -13.14 -0.30
N ALA A 20 -8.34 -13.76 0.83
CA ALA A 20 -9.06 -15.01 0.84
C ALA A 20 -10.48 -14.88 0.26
N ASN A 21 -11.23 -13.84 0.66
CA ASN A 21 -12.59 -13.56 0.20
C ASN A 21 -12.65 -13.34 -1.32
N LEU A 22 -11.68 -12.62 -1.88
CA LEU A 22 -11.56 -12.35 -3.32
C LEU A 22 -10.85 -13.48 -4.09
N GLN A 23 -10.34 -14.47 -3.36
CA GLN A 23 -9.52 -15.56 -3.88
C GLN A 23 -8.40 -15.04 -4.78
N VAL A 24 -7.65 -14.03 -4.32
CA VAL A 24 -6.63 -13.36 -5.13
C VAL A 24 -5.62 -14.37 -5.65
N SER A 25 -5.42 -14.41 -6.96
CA SER A 25 -4.44 -15.32 -7.57
C SER A 25 -3.02 -14.84 -7.31
N ARG A 26 -2.04 -15.72 -7.53
CA ARG A 26 -0.63 -15.35 -7.41
C ARG A 26 -0.25 -14.24 -8.38
N GLU A 27 -0.74 -14.30 -9.61
CA GLU A 27 -0.48 -13.33 -10.67
C GLU A 27 -1.07 -11.95 -10.31
N GLU A 28 -2.31 -11.93 -9.81
CA GLU A 28 -2.95 -10.71 -9.32
C GLU A 28 -2.19 -10.10 -8.15
N PHE A 29 -1.81 -10.92 -7.16
CA PHE A 29 -1.03 -10.49 -6.01
C PHE A 29 0.30 -9.86 -6.43
N LEU A 30 1.03 -10.47 -7.37
CA LEU A 30 2.30 -9.94 -7.85
C LEU A 30 2.14 -8.60 -8.56
N CYS A 31 1.10 -8.44 -9.39
CA CYS A 31 0.79 -7.16 -10.03
C CYS A 31 0.39 -6.10 -9.00
N MET A 32 -0.50 -6.43 -8.06
CA MET A 32 -0.91 -5.53 -6.98
C MET A 32 0.29 -5.08 -6.13
N LYS A 33 1.22 -5.99 -5.80
CA LYS A 33 2.44 -5.65 -5.06
C LYS A 33 3.28 -4.61 -5.80
N ALA A 34 3.49 -4.79 -7.10
CA ALA A 34 4.22 -3.82 -7.92
C ALA A 34 3.50 -2.47 -8.00
N ILE A 35 2.17 -2.48 -8.19
CA ILE A 35 1.35 -1.27 -8.20
C ILE A 35 1.42 -0.52 -6.87
N ILE A 36 1.33 -1.23 -5.73
CA ILE A 36 1.41 -0.62 -4.39
C ILE A 36 2.76 0.05 -4.17
N LEU A 37 3.86 -0.56 -4.62
CA LEU A 37 5.19 0.07 -4.60
C LEU A 37 5.21 1.39 -5.39
N LEU A 38 4.40 1.48 -6.45
CA LEU A 38 4.28 2.64 -7.34
C LEU A 38 3.06 3.53 -6.99
N ASN A 39 2.51 3.45 -5.78
CA ASN A 39 1.32 4.23 -5.39
C ASN A 39 1.63 5.45 -4.51
N THR A 40 2.89 5.80 -4.29
CA THR A 40 3.28 6.98 -3.53
C THR A 40 4.43 7.69 -4.23
N VAL A 41 4.26 8.98 -4.51
CA VAL A 41 5.28 9.82 -5.15
C VAL A 41 5.55 11.06 -4.31
N PRO A 42 6.71 11.71 -4.43
CA PRO A 42 6.93 13.03 -3.84
C PRO A 42 5.89 14.03 -4.34
N LEU A 43 5.50 15.00 -3.49
CA LEU A 43 4.56 16.05 -3.85
C LEU A 43 5.07 16.90 -5.03
N GLU A 44 6.38 17.14 -5.07
CA GLU A 44 7.10 17.84 -6.14
C GLU A 44 7.25 17.03 -7.44
N GLY A 45 6.87 15.75 -7.43
CA GLY A 45 7.01 14.83 -8.56
C GLY A 45 8.37 14.13 -8.63
N LEU A 46 8.50 13.24 -9.61
CA LEU A 46 9.74 12.48 -9.86
C LEU A 46 10.56 13.13 -10.98
N LYS A 47 11.89 12.98 -10.93
CA LYS A 47 12.79 13.43 -12.00
C LYS A 47 12.39 12.90 -13.39
N SER A 48 11.97 11.63 -13.44
CA SER A 48 11.52 10.96 -14.66
C SER A 48 10.06 10.55 -14.55
N GLN A 49 9.18 11.54 -14.36
CA GLN A 49 7.74 11.33 -14.14
C GLN A 49 7.08 10.48 -15.24
N ALA A 50 7.40 10.73 -16.51
CA ALA A 50 6.82 9.98 -17.64
C ALA A 50 7.20 8.48 -17.60
N ALA A 51 8.46 8.15 -17.29
CA ALA A 51 8.90 6.76 -17.18
C ALA A 51 8.23 6.03 -16.00
N PHE A 52 8.01 6.74 -14.89
CA PHE A 52 7.26 6.21 -13.76
C PHE A 52 5.80 5.94 -14.12
N GLU A 53 5.15 6.87 -14.82
CA GLU A 53 3.76 6.71 -15.26
C GLU A 53 3.61 5.56 -16.24
N GLU A 54 4.51 5.43 -17.22
CA GLU A 54 4.57 4.30 -18.15
C GLU A 54 4.74 2.97 -17.40
N MET A 55 5.69 2.90 -16.46
CA MET A 55 5.91 1.70 -15.64
C MET A 55 4.65 1.32 -14.84
N ARG A 56 4.00 2.30 -14.18
CA ARG A 56 2.78 2.07 -13.41
C ARG A 56 1.64 1.60 -14.31
N GLN A 57 1.46 2.21 -15.48
CA GLN A 57 0.43 1.80 -16.45
C GLN A 57 0.66 0.37 -16.96
N ASN A 58 1.91 -0.02 -17.21
CA ASN A 58 2.25 -1.38 -17.61
C ASN A 58 1.83 -2.42 -16.55
N TYR A 59 2.09 -2.16 -15.27
CA TYR A 59 1.63 -3.07 -14.20
C TYR A 59 0.11 -3.09 -14.03
N ILE A 60 -0.58 -1.96 -14.24
CA ILE A 60 -2.05 -1.93 -14.25
C ILE A 60 -2.58 -2.79 -15.40
N HIS A 61 -1.97 -2.70 -16.59
CA HIS A 61 -2.34 -3.51 -17.74
C HIS A 61 -2.10 -5.01 -17.51
N GLU A 62 -0.98 -5.38 -16.88
CA GLU A 62 -0.71 -6.77 -16.49
C GLU A 62 -1.73 -7.29 -15.46
N LEU A 63 -2.15 -6.45 -14.50
CA LEU A 63 -3.25 -6.82 -13.60
C LEU A 63 -4.55 -7.05 -14.38
N THR A 64 -4.88 -6.19 -15.35
CA THR A 64 -6.04 -6.39 -16.21
C THR A 64 -5.94 -7.71 -16.97
N LYS A 65 -4.79 -8.08 -17.52
CA LYS A 65 -4.60 -9.39 -18.18
C LYS A 65 -4.81 -10.55 -17.21
N ALA A 66 -4.21 -10.50 -16.02
CA ALA A 66 -4.37 -11.53 -14.99
C ALA A 66 -5.84 -11.76 -14.61
N ILE A 67 -6.62 -10.67 -14.50
CA ILE A 67 -8.06 -10.73 -14.25
C ILE A 67 -8.81 -11.44 -15.38
N HIS A 68 -8.51 -11.12 -16.65
CA HIS A 68 -9.19 -11.72 -17.80
C HIS A 68 -8.89 -13.22 -17.97
N ILE A 69 -7.76 -13.71 -17.44
CA ILE A 69 -7.47 -15.15 -17.38
C ILE A 69 -8.44 -15.84 -16.40
N LYS A 70 -8.79 -15.18 -15.30
CA LYS A 70 -9.63 -15.73 -14.24
C LYS A 70 -11.13 -15.54 -14.49
N GLU A 71 -11.55 -14.34 -14.88
CA GLU A 71 -12.95 -13.96 -15.06
C GLU A 71 -13.35 -14.02 -16.54
N LYS A 72 -14.43 -14.73 -16.84
CA LYS A 72 -14.96 -14.78 -18.21
C LYS A 72 -16.02 -13.69 -18.37
N GLY A 73 -15.69 -12.67 -19.16
CA GLY A 73 -16.62 -11.60 -19.54
C GLY A 73 -16.26 -10.22 -19.00
N MET A 74 -16.67 -9.19 -19.74
CA MET A 74 -16.26 -7.81 -19.52
C MET A 74 -16.77 -7.23 -18.18
N VAL A 75 -18.02 -7.53 -17.82
CA VAL A 75 -18.63 -7.03 -16.57
C VAL A 75 -17.97 -7.65 -15.35
N ALA A 76 -17.77 -8.97 -15.33
CA ALA A 76 -17.10 -9.67 -14.24
C ALA A 76 -15.64 -9.19 -14.06
N SER A 77 -14.92 -9.05 -15.18
CA SER A 77 -13.55 -8.52 -15.17
C SER A 77 -13.48 -7.09 -14.61
N SER A 78 -14.41 -6.22 -15.00
CA SER A 78 -14.48 -4.84 -14.51
C SER A 78 -14.80 -4.78 -13.01
N GLN A 79 -15.74 -5.58 -12.53
CA GLN A 79 -16.07 -5.68 -11.11
C GLN A 79 -14.89 -6.22 -10.29
N ARG A 80 -14.18 -7.22 -10.80
CA ARG A 80 -12.98 -7.74 -10.15
C ARG A 80 -11.88 -6.69 -10.08
N PHE A 81 -11.62 -5.99 -11.18
CA PHE A 81 -10.66 -4.88 -11.20
C PHE A 81 -11.00 -3.81 -10.16
N TYR A 82 -12.28 -3.42 -10.07
CA TYR A 82 -12.76 -2.49 -9.05
C TYR A 82 -12.50 -3.00 -7.63
N ARG A 83 -12.82 -4.27 -7.32
CA ARG A 83 -12.61 -4.84 -5.98
C ARG A 83 -11.13 -4.88 -5.59
N LEU A 84 -10.26 -5.30 -6.51
CA LEU A 84 -8.81 -5.36 -6.26
C LEU A 84 -8.21 -3.96 -6.08
N THR A 85 -8.60 -3.00 -6.92
CA THR A 85 -8.13 -1.60 -6.80
C THR A 85 -8.67 -0.91 -5.55
N LYS A 86 -9.91 -1.21 -5.14
CA LYS A 86 -10.47 -0.73 -3.88
C LYS A 86 -9.71 -1.28 -2.68
N LEU A 87 -9.32 -2.55 -2.71
CA LEU A 87 -8.49 -3.14 -1.67
C LEU A 87 -7.12 -2.46 -1.59
N MET A 88 -6.48 -2.13 -2.71
CA MET A 88 -5.21 -1.39 -2.72
C MET A 88 -5.35 0.01 -2.07
N ASP A 89 -6.45 0.72 -2.34
CA ASP A 89 -6.71 2.02 -1.69
C ASP A 89 -6.91 1.86 -0.17
N VAL A 90 -7.58 0.79 0.29
CA VAL A 90 -7.72 0.50 1.73
C VAL A 90 -6.38 0.14 2.37
N MET A 91 -5.54 -0.64 1.68
CA MET A 91 -4.18 -0.97 2.15
C MET A 91 -3.36 0.30 2.37
N HIS A 92 -3.50 1.30 1.51
CA HIS A 92 -2.81 2.58 1.67
C HIS A 92 -3.18 3.28 3.00
N GLU A 93 -4.46 3.28 3.37
CA GLU A 93 -4.91 3.85 4.65
C GLU A 93 -4.39 3.07 5.86
N ILE A 94 -4.31 1.74 5.77
CA ILE A 94 -3.73 0.90 6.82
C ILE A 94 -2.23 1.20 6.96
N VAL A 95 -1.49 1.28 5.85
CA VAL A 95 -0.06 1.60 5.84
C VAL A 95 0.20 2.97 6.47
N LYS A 96 -0.66 3.96 6.24
CA LYS A 96 -0.55 5.26 6.91
C LYS A 96 -0.63 5.14 8.44
N LYS A 97 -1.53 4.31 8.96
CA LYS A 97 -1.64 4.04 10.40
C LYS A 97 -0.42 3.28 10.94
N VAL A 98 0.10 2.32 10.17
CA VAL A 98 1.34 1.59 10.50
C VAL A 98 2.52 2.55 10.59
N ASN A 99 2.69 3.44 9.60
CA ASN A 99 3.77 4.41 9.57
C ASN A 99 3.69 5.40 10.74
N LEU A 100 2.49 5.87 11.10
CA LEU A 100 2.26 6.70 12.27
C LEU A 100 2.68 6.00 13.57
N PHE A 101 2.24 4.76 13.75
CA PHE A 101 2.61 3.96 14.92
C PHE A 101 4.13 3.73 14.96
N CYS A 102 4.73 3.36 13.83
CA CYS A 102 6.16 3.11 13.70
C CYS A 102 7.00 4.35 14.07
N LEU A 103 6.64 5.53 13.55
CA LEU A 103 7.34 6.78 13.92
C LEU A 103 7.16 7.12 15.41
N SER A 104 5.96 6.96 15.96
CA SER A 104 5.70 7.23 17.38
C SER A 104 6.52 6.30 18.29
N THR A 105 6.61 5.02 17.95
CA THR A 105 7.44 4.06 18.68
C THR A 105 8.92 4.35 18.52
N TYR A 106 9.36 4.77 17.33
CA TYR A 106 10.75 5.15 17.08
C TYR A 106 11.19 6.35 17.93
N ILE A 107 10.34 7.38 18.04
CA ILE A 107 10.62 8.57 18.89
C ILE A 107 10.70 8.20 20.38
N GLN A 108 9.96 7.18 20.81
CA GLN A 108 9.87 6.75 22.20
C GLN A 108 10.61 5.43 22.47
N ALA A 109 11.53 5.04 21.58
CA ALA A 109 12.16 3.72 21.57
C ALA A 109 12.83 3.38 22.90
N ASP A 110 13.61 4.31 23.46
CA ASP A 110 14.30 4.15 24.74
C ASP A 110 13.32 3.97 25.92
N ALA A 111 12.24 4.75 25.95
CA ALA A 111 11.23 4.69 27.00
C ALA A 111 10.38 3.42 26.92
N MET A 112 10.21 2.86 25.72
CA MET A 112 9.46 1.64 25.47
C MET A 112 10.33 0.38 25.44
N SER A 113 11.64 0.51 25.59
CA SER A 113 12.61 -0.59 25.44
C SER A 113 12.46 -1.35 24.11
N VAL A 114 12.28 -0.60 23.01
CA VAL A 114 12.16 -1.16 21.65
C VAL A 114 13.42 -0.86 20.86
N GLU A 115 14.02 -1.90 20.28
CA GLU A 115 15.19 -1.76 19.41
C GLU A 115 14.80 -1.72 17.93
N PHE A 116 15.52 -0.90 17.16
CA PHE A 116 15.36 -0.80 15.72
C PHE A 116 16.66 -1.18 15.00
N PRO A 117 16.63 -2.12 14.05
CA PRO A 117 17.78 -2.40 13.20
C PRO A 117 18.25 -1.15 12.43
N GLU A 118 19.54 -1.09 12.09
CA GLU A 118 20.17 0.06 11.43
C GLU A 118 19.42 0.51 10.16
N MET A 119 19.16 -0.43 9.24
CA MET A 119 18.42 -0.16 8.00
C MET A 119 17.03 0.41 8.25
N MET A 120 16.32 -0.10 9.27
CA MET A 120 14.99 0.41 9.61
C MET A 120 15.08 1.82 10.18
N SER A 121 16.08 2.08 11.04
CA SER A 121 16.31 3.41 11.62
C SER A 121 16.58 4.45 10.53
N GLU A 122 17.41 4.14 9.54
CA GLU A 122 17.70 5.03 8.42
C GLU A 122 16.46 5.35 7.59
N VAL A 123 15.66 4.33 7.25
CA VAL A 123 14.42 4.50 6.49
C VAL A 123 13.39 5.31 7.28
N ILE A 124 13.20 5.01 8.57
CA ILE A 124 12.25 5.73 9.44
C ILE A 124 12.65 7.19 9.56
N ALA A 125 13.90 7.48 9.90
CA ALA A 125 14.37 8.84 10.10
C ALA A 125 14.31 9.69 8.81
N SER A 126 14.56 9.08 7.64
CA SER A 126 14.62 9.80 6.37
C SER A 126 13.27 9.94 5.65
N GLN A 127 12.36 8.97 5.76
CA GLN A 127 11.14 8.90 4.95
C GLN A 127 9.87 9.20 5.73
N LEU A 128 9.68 8.62 6.93
CA LEU A 128 8.40 8.70 7.65
C LEU A 128 8.01 10.13 8.03
N PRO A 129 8.92 11.01 8.51
CA PRO A 129 8.61 12.41 8.74
C PRO A 129 8.07 13.13 7.48
N LYS A 130 8.63 12.86 6.30
CA LYS A 130 8.19 13.46 5.03
C LYS A 130 6.78 12.99 4.65
N VAL A 131 6.52 11.69 4.80
CA VAL A 131 5.21 11.09 4.53
C VAL A 131 4.14 11.72 5.42
N LEU A 132 4.43 11.91 6.70
CA LEU A 132 3.48 12.45 7.68
C LEU A 132 3.32 13.97 7.61
N ALA A 133 4.35 14.68 7.16
CA ALA A 133 4.29 16.10 6.84
C ALA A 133 3.54 16.40 5.52
N GLY A 134 3.02 15.38 4.82
CA GLY A 134 2.28 15.57 3.57
C GLY A 134 3.17 15.89 2.36
N MET A 135 4.47 15.60 2.44
CA MET A 135 5.42 15.80 1.33
C MET A 135 5.34 14.69 0.27
N VAL A 136 4.41 13.76 0.42
CA VAL A 136 4.14 12.70 -0.55
C VAL A 136 2.67 12.74 -0.98
N ARG A 137 2.44 12.37 -2.24
CA ARG A 137 1.13 12.26 -2.84
C ARG A 137 0.79 10.78 -3.06
N PRO A 138 -0.29 10.28 -2.45
CA PRO A 138 -0.79 8.95 -2.76
C PRO A 138 -1.48 8.93 -4.13
N LEU A 139 -1.28 7.85 -4.87
CA LEU A 139 -1.90 7.61 -6.17
C LEU A 139 -3.03 6.60 -5.98
N LEU A 140 -4.18 7.09 -5.52
CA LEU A 140 -5.37 6.29 -5.31
C LEU A 140 -6.06 5.97 -6.65
N PHE A 141 -6.72 4.82 -6.73
CA PHE A 141 -7.55 4.47 -7.88
C PHE A 141 -8.92 5.15 -7.81
N HIS A 142 -9.47 5.25 -6.60
CA HIS A 142 -10.80 5.78 -6.35
C HIS A 142 -10.70 7.02 -5.47
N THR A 143 -10.97 8.20 -6.04
CA THR A 143 -11.14 9.42 -5.25
C THR A 143 -12.35 9.27 -4.32
N LYS A 144 -12.24 9.79 -3.09
CA LYS A 144 -13.36 9.86 -2.16
C LYS A 144 -14.45 10.80 -2.68
#